data_AF-A0AAD3TBX8-F1
#
_entry.id   AF-A0AAD3TBX8-F1
#
_cell.length_a   1.000
_cell.length_b   1.000
_cell.length_c   1.000
_cell.angle_alpha   90.00
_cell.angle_beta   90.00
_cell.angle_gamma   90.00
#
_symmetry.space_group_name_H-M   'P 1'
#
loop_
_entity.id
_entity.type
_entity.pdbx_description
1 polymer ?
#
loop_
_entity_poly.entity_id
_entity_poly.type
_entity_poly.pdbx_seq_one_letter_code
_entity_poly.pdbx_strand_id
1 'polypeptide(L)'
;MWLDSELIAGSDSSCKKGKQSQFERKLGEFFKHQIESDGSVAYGNGFRRGTEAARQGIVPFQIKAGALLLFVAVIKSLVVIGPNACVTETLIRNYEVAPGKHTTPLQGPSAWALTHYQRDCLNVACTTAQVDDT
;
A
#
# COMPACT_ATOMS: atom_id res chain seq x y z
N MET A 1 1.28 -15.00 0.06
CA MET A 1 1.08 -14.35 -1.28
C MET A 1 -0.44 -14.20 -1.49
N TRP A 2 -0.93 -13.58 -2.59
CA TRP A 2 -2.36 -13.25 -2.81
C TRP A 2 -3.37 -14.40 -2.53
N LEU A 3 -2.89 -15.65 -2.54
CA LEU A 3 -3.67 -16.86 -2.23
C LEU A 3 -3.90 -17.14 -0.74
N ASP A 4 -3.26 -16.41 0.19
CA ASP A 4 -3.43 -16.63 1.64
C ASP A 4 -4.33 -15.57 2.30
N SER A 5 -4.65 -14.48 1.58
CA SER A 5 -5.58 -13.44 2.06
C SER A 5 -7.05 -13.90 2.05
N GLU A 6 -7.38 -15.04 1.42
CA GLU A 6 -8.73 -15.64 1.46
C GLU A 6 -8.99 -16.50 2.73
N LEU A 7 -8.03 -16.61 3.66
CA LEU A 7 -8.20 -17.39 4.91
C LEU A 7 -8.43 -16.55 6.18
N ILE A 8 -8.27 -15.22 6.15
CA ILE A 8 -8.39 -14.35 7.35
C ILE A 8 -9.25 -13.09 7.09
N ALA A 9 -10.31 -13.21 6.28
CA ALA A 9 -11.27 -12.11 6.07
C ALA A 9 -12.71 -12.56 6.39
N GLY A 10 -13.02 -12.66 7.68
CA GLY A 10 -14.34 -12.28 8.21
C GLY A 10 -14.10 -11.04 9.07
N SER A 11 -14.82 -9.93 8.94
CA SER A 11 -16.27 -9.82 8.77
C SER A 11 -16.66 -8.47 8.15
N ASP A 12 -17.75 -8.50 7.36
CA ASP A 12 -18.65 -7.41 6.94
C ASP A 12 -18.24 -6.40 5.85
N SER A 13 -18.40 -6.77 4.56
CA SER A 13 -19.69 -6.64 3.83
C SER A 13 -19.59 -6.99 2.33
N SER A 14 -20.51 -7.87 1.89
CA SER A 14 -20.96 -8.20 0.52
C SER A 14 -19.96 -8.48 -0.64
N CYS A 15 -19.38 -9.69 -0.69
CA CYS A 15 -19.23 -10.41 -1.97
C CYS A 15 -19.12 -11.93 -1.71
N LYS A 16 -20.26 -12.65 -1.74
CA LYS A 16 -20.28 -14.10 -1.53
C LYS A 16 -19.65 -14.81 -2.73
N LYS A 17 -18.40 -15.25 -2.57
CA LYS A 17 -17.79 -16.20 -3.52
C LYS A 17 -18.46 -17.56 -3.32
N GLY A 18 -18.99 -18.12 -4.41
CA GLY A 18 -19.74 -19.38 -4.41
C GLY A 18 -18.93 -20.56 -3.86
N LYS A 19 -19.62 -21.66 -3.54
CA LYS A 19 -19.01 -22.92 -3.08
C LYS A 19 -17.99 -23.40 -4.12
N GLN A 20 -16.71 -23.14 -3.88
CA GLN A 20 -15.64 -23.53 -4.78
C GLN A 20 -15.59 -25.07 -4.83
N SER A 21 -15.66 -25.63 -6.04
CA SER A 21 -15.67 -27.08 -6.25
C SER A 21 -14.33 -27.71 -5.80
N GLN A 22 -14.33 -28.98 -5.39
CA GLN A 22 -13.10 -29.72 -5.08
C GLN A 22 -12.12 -29.67 -6.28
N PHE A 23 -12.66 -29.65 -7.50
CA PHE A 23 -11.89 -29.46 -8.73
C PHE A 23 -11.22 -28.08 -8.78
N GLU A 24 -11.96 -27.00 -8.52
CA GLU A 24 -11.43 -25.64 -8.54
C GLU A 24 -10.36 -25.41 -7.47
N ARG A 25 -10.49 -26.05 -6.30
CA ARG A 25 -9.41 -26.09 -5.30
C ARG A 25 -8.15 -26.78 -5.82
N LYS A 26 -8.30 -27.96 -6.44
CA LYS A 26 -7.16 -28.73 -6.98
C LYS A 26 -6.49 -28.01 -8.16
N LEU A 27 -7.30 -27.35 -8.99
CA LEU A 27 -6.84 -26.52 -10.10
C LEU A 27 -6.10 -25.28 -9.58
N GLY A 28 -6.65 -24.64 -8.54
CA GLY A 28 -6.01 -23.51 -7.85
C GLY A 28 -4.68 -23.91 -7.21
N GLU A 29 -4.59 -25.09 -6.58
CA GLU A 29 -3.34 -25.60 -6.03
C GLU A 29 -2.31 -25.94 -7.12
N PHE A 30 -2.74 -26.51 -8.25
CA PHE A 30 -1.84 -26.73 -9.40
C PHE A 30 -1.24 -25.42 -9.90
N PHE A 31 -2.08 -24.40 -10.13
CA PHE A 31 -1.59 -23.09 -10.55
C PHE A 31 -0.73 -22.42 -9.47
N LYS A 32 -1.09 -22.53 -8.19
CA LYS A 32 -0.29 -22.05 -7.05
C LYS A 32 1.11 -22.65 -7.08
N HIS A 33 1.21 -23.98 -7.21
CA HIS A 33 2.48 -24.68 -7.24
C HIS A 33 3.32 -24.30 -8.45
N GLN A 34 2.69 -24.15 -9.63
CA GLN A 34 3.38 -23.68 -10.85
C GLN A 34 3.88 -22.24 -10.70
N ILE A 35 3.12 -21.36 -10.06
CA ILE A 35 3.51 -19.98 -9.80
C ILE A 35 4.64 -19.89 -8.76
N GLU A 36 4.55 -20.68 -7.69
CA GLU A 36 5.52 -20.65 -6.59
C GLU A 36 6.85 -21.32 -6.97
N SER A 37 6.81 -22.33 -7.84
CA SER A 37 8.01 -22.96 -8.39
C SER A 37 8.60 -22.20 -9.58
N ASP A 38 7.81 -21.37 -10.27
CA ASP A 38 8.29 -20.58 -11.40
C ASP A 38 9.04 -19.32 -10.91
N GLY A 39 10.36 -19.33 -11.10
CA GLY A 39 11.23 -18.16 -10.89
C GLY A 39 11.19 -17.15 -12.05
N SER A 40 10.26 -17.29 -13.01
CA SER A 40 10.25 -16.46 -14.21
C SER A 40 9.96 -14.98 -13.93
N VAL A 41 10.47 -14.15 -14.85
CA VAL A 41 10.31 -12.71 -14.80
C VAL A 41 8.85 -12.28 -14.97
N ALA A 42 7.97 -13.16 -15.45
CA ALA A 42 6.57 -12.85 -15.70
C ALA A 42 5.75 -12.76 -14.41
N TYR A 43 6.06 -13.57 -13.40
CA TYR A 43 5.28 -13.66 -12.17
C TYR A 43 6.06 -13.07 -10.98
N GLY A 44 5.69 -11.86 -10.53
CA GLY A 44 6.30 -11.19 -9.38
C GLY A 44 7.08 -9.90 -9.68
N ASN A 45 7.47 -9.66 -10.95
CA ASN A 45 8.10 -8.39 -11.32
C ASN A 45 7.14 -7.22 -11.45
N GLY A 46 5.83 -7.45 -11.55
CA GLY A 46 4.84 -6.37 -11.62
C GLY A 46 4.94 -5.41 -10.43
N PHE A 47 5.02 -5.94 -9.21
CA PHE A 47 5.17 -5.14 -8.00
C PHE A 47 6.49 -4.36 -7.97
N ARG A 48 7.60 -5.00 -8.35
CA ARG A 48 8.94 -4.37 -8.39
C ARG A 48 9.00 -3.25 -9.43
N ARG A 49 8.50 -3.50 -10.64
CA ARG A 49 8.44 -2.49 -11.71
C ARG A 49 7.50 -1.36 -11.37
N GLY A 50 6.35 -1.63 -10.77
CA GLY A 50 5.43 -0.61 -10.28
C GLY A 50 6.08 0.28 -9.22
N THR A 51 6.81 -0.33 -8.28
CA THR A 51 7.57 0.40 -7.26
C THR A 51 8.66 1.26 -7.89
N GLU A 52 9.41 0.72 -8.85
CA GLU A 52 10.48 1.45 -9.54
C GLU A 52 9.93 2.61 -10.36
N ALA A 53 8.83 2.39 -11.09
CA ALA A 53 8.13 3.44 -11.82
C ALA A 53 7.64 4.56 -10.89
N ALA A 54 7.10 4.22 -9.71
CA ALA A 54 6.70 5.20 -8.72
C ALA A 54 7.91 6.01 -8.20
N ARG A 55 9.06 5.38 -7.96
CA ARG A 55 10.28 6.08 -7.54
C ARG A 55 10.78 7.05 -8.61
N GLN A 56 10.77 6.64 -9.87
CA GLN A 56 11.22 7.47 -10.99
C GLN A 56 10.22 8.57 -11.36
N GLY A 57 8.93 8.35 -11.11
CA GLY A 57 7.85 9.30 -11.42
C GLY A 57 7.68 10.43 -10.41
N ILE A 58 8.35 10.39 -9.26
CA ILE A 58 8.33 11.48 -8.27
C ILE A 58 9.20 12.63 -8.79
N VAL A 59 8.57 13.75 -9.11
CA VAL A 59 9.24 14.97 -9.57
C VAL A 59 9.21 16.02 -8.46
N PRO A 60 10.36 16.37 -7.87
CA PRO A 60 10.42 17.44 -6.89
C PRO A 60 10.19 18.80 -7.56
N PHE A 61 9.24 19.59 -7.05
CA PHE A 61 8.97 20.93 -7.57
C PHE A 61 9.75 22.04 -6.84
N GLN A 62 9.83 21.96 -5.51
CA GLN A 62 10.50 22.97 -4.68
C GLN A 62 11.38 22.29 -3.63
N ILE A 63 12.67 22.16 -3.92
CA ILE A 63 13.67 21.67 -2.98
C ILE A 63 14.49 22.87 -2.51
N LYS A 64 14.37 23.22 -1.22
CA LYS A 64 15.27 24.20 -0.60
C LYS A 64 16.64 23.55 -0.36
N ALA A 65 17.72 24.32 -0.53
CA ALA A 65 19.06 23.86 -0.19
C ALA A 65 19.10 23.38 1.26
N GLY A 66 19.53 22.13 1.49
CA GLY A 66 19.49 21.46 2.79
C GLY A 66 18.29 20.54 3.04
N ALA A 67 17.25 20.55 2.20
CA ALA A 67 16.08 19.67 2.34
C ALA A 67 16.26 18.28 1.69
N LEU A 68 17.15 18.16 0.69
CA LEU A 68 17.31 16.93 -0.12
C LEU A 68 18.27 15.89 0.49
N LEU A 69 18.83 16.16 1.65
CA LEU A 69 19.59 15.18 2.41
C LEU A 69 18.76 14.79 3.62
N LEU A 70 17.59 14.20 3.38
CA LEU A 70 16.93 13.38 4.39
C LEU A 70 17.85 12.19 4.66
N PHE A 71 18.86 12.41 5.50
CA PHE A 71 19.60 11.35 6.14
C PHE A 71 18.58 10.62 7.01
N VAL A 72 18.00 9.55 6.47
CA VAL A 72 17.18 8.57 7.18
C VAL A 72 17.84 8.15 8.51
N ALA A 73 19.17 8.25 8.62
CA ALA A 73 19.95 7.99 9.82
C ALA A 73 19.79 9.03 10.97
N VAL A 74 19.33 10.25 10.71
CA VAL A 74 19.30 11.34 11.72
C VAL A 74 17.91 11.53 12.32
N ILE A 75 16.86 11.26 11.55
CA ILE A 75 15.48 11.52 11.96
C ILE A 75 14.96 10.34 12.80
N LYS A 76 14.79 10.57 14.10
CA LYS A 76 14.27 9.56 15.04
C LYS A 76 12.74 9.57 15.15
N SER A 77 12.12 10.74 14.94
CA SER A 77 10.68 10.93 15.02
C SER A 77 10.21 11.87 13.91
N LEU A 78 9.05 11.59 13.33
CA LEU A 78 8.39 12.43 12.34
C LEU A 78 6.87 12.40 12.53
N VAL A 79 6.22 13.45 12.07
CA VAL A 79 4.76 13.54 12.04
C VAL A 79 4.30 13.47 10.59
N VAL A 80 3.35 12.58 10.30
CA VAL A 80 2.70 12.46 8.98
C VAL A 80 1.30 13.04 9.10
N ILE A 81 1.03 14.11 8.36
CA ILE A 81 -0.25 14.83 8.41
C ILE A 81 -0.98 14.70 7.08
N GLY A 82 -2.28 14.39 7.14
CA GLY A 82 -3.20 14.57 6.02
C GLY A 82 -4.14 13.39 5.72
N PRO A 83 -5.24 13.64 5.00
CA PRO A 83 -6.32 12.68 4.75
C PRO A 83 -5.89 11.47 3.91
N ASN A 84 -4.81 11.57 3.12
CA ASN A 84 -4.28 10.49 2.28
C ASN A 84 -3.11 9.71 2.92
N ALA A 85 -2.67 10.08 4.12
CA ALA A 85 -1.50 9.46 4.72
C ALA A 85 -1.76 8.00 5.19
N CYS A 86 -2.98 7.71 5.65
CA CYS A 86 -3.38 6.39 6.14
C CYS A 86 -4.53 5.79 5.31
N VAL A 87 -4.40 5.81 3.98
CA VAL A 87 -5.40 5.25 3.06
C VAL A 87 -4.71 4.35 2.03
N THR A 88 -5.36 3.26 1.63
CA THR A 88 -4.90 2.36 0.57
C THR A 88 -5.57 2.65 -0.76
N GLU A 89 -6.87 2.98 -0.77
CA GLU A 89 -7.68 3.10 -2.00
C GLU A 89 -7.34 4.30 -2.87
N THR A 90 -7.07 5.48 -2.27
CA THR A 90 -6.75 6.70 -3.05
C THR A 90 -5.42 6.62 -3.79
N LEU A 91 -4.55 5.67 -3.41
CA LEU A 91 -3.29 5.40 -4.09
C LEU A 91 -3.48 4.55 -5.35
N ILE A 92 -4.68 3.99 -5.52
CA ILE A 92 -4.99 3.06 -6.58
C ILE A 92 -5.86 3.79 -7.60
N ARG A 93 -5.37 3.86 -8.83
CA ARG A 93 -6.03 4.60 -9.90
C ARG A 93 -7.17 3.80 -10.50
N ASN A 94 -8.00 4.49 -11.26
CA ASN A 94 -9.25 4.04 -11.91
C ASN A 94 -9.17 2.80 -12.84
N TYR A 95 -8.01 2.16 -13.01
CA TYR A 95 -7.84 0.91 -13.77
C TYR A 95 -7.25 -0.19 -12.87
N GLU A 96 -7.84 -0.33 -11.69
CA GLU A 96 -7.28 -1.09 -10.59
C GLU A 96 -7.28 -2.61 -10.83
N VAL A 97 -6.09 -3.19 -10.79
CA VAL A 97 -5.89 -4.58 -10.35
C VAL A 97 -5.44 -4.46 -8.90
N ALA A 98 -6.33 -4.77 -7.95
CA ALA A 98 -6.03 -4.66 -6.52
C ALA A 98 -4.77 -5.49 -6.19
N PRO A 99 -3.64 -4.86 -5.81
CA PRO A 99 -2.44 -5.61 -5.49
C PRO A 99 -2.65 -6.37 -4.18
N GLY A 100 -2.04 -7.56 -4.08
CA GLY A 100 -2.15 -8.39 -2.87
C GLY A 100 -1.54 -7.76 -1.61
N LYS A 101 -0.76 -6.67 -1.74
CA LYS A 101 -0.22 -5.89 -0.62
C LYS A 101 -0.08 -4.42 -1.01
N HIS A 102 -0.45 -3.55 -0.07
CA HIS A 102 -0.31 -2.10 -0.18
C HIS A 102 0.68 -1.59 0.85
N THR A 103 1.28 -0.45 0.57
CA THR A 103 2.06 0.32 1.54
C THR A 103 1.51 1.74 1.53
N THR A 104 0.92 2.16 2.64
CA THR A 104 0.39 3.52 2.78
C THR A 104 1.54 4.53 2.96
N PRO A 105 1.34 5.82 2.63
CA PRO A 105 2.32 6.87 2.88
C PRO A 105 2.76 6.99 4.34
N LEU A 106 1.93 6.55 5.30
CA LEU A 106 2.30 6.42 6.71
C LEU A 106 3.24 5.23 6.95
N GLN A 107 2.93 4.06 6.39
CA GLN A 107 3.70 2.84 6.62
C GLN A 107 5.14 2.91 6.12
N GLY A 108 5.41 3.66 5.05
CA GLY A 108 6.77 3.86 4.52
C GLY A 108 7.75 4.45 5.56
N PRO A 109 7.50 5.66 6.09
CA PRO A 109 8.30 6.27 7.14
C PRO A 109 8.29 5.50 8.46
N SER A 110 7.19 4.83 8.82
CA SER A 110 7.12 4.01 10.05
C SER A 110 8.09 2.83 10.05
N ALA A 111 8.62 2.45 8.88
CA ALA A 111 9.62 1.39 8.78
C ALA A 111 11.01 1.80 9.30
N TRP A 112 11.30 3.10 9.43
CA TRP A 112 12.63 3.58 9.80
C TRP A 112 12.65 4.73 10.83
N ALA A 113 11.52 5.32 11.17
CA ALA A 113 11.41 6.35 12.22
C ALA A 113 10.15 6.15 13.06
N LEU A 114 10.14 6.69 14.28
CA LEU A 114 8.91 6.82 15.07
C LEU A 114 7.96 7.79 14.36
N THR A 115 6.76 7.34 14.03
CA THR A 115 5.79 8.13 13.28
C THR A 115 4.55 8.43 14.10
N HIS A 116 4.22 9.71 14.22
CA HIS A 116 2.91 10.15 14.71
C HIS A 116 2.03 10.52 13.51
N TYR A 117 0.81 9.99 13.47
CA TYR A 117 -0.14 10.27 12.40
C TYR A 117 -1.20 11.24 12.88
N GLN A 118 -1.49 12.26 12.08
CA GLN A 118 -2.61 13.16 12.31
C GLN A 118 -3.38 13.34 11.01
N ARG A 119 -4.67 13.01 11.03
CA ARG A 119 -5.50 13.10 9.81
C ARG A 119 -5.70 14.56 9.39
N ASP A 120 -5.88 15.43 10.38
CA ASP A 120 -6.13 16.89 10.28
C ASP A 120 -7.42 17.25 9.52
N CYS A 121 -7.65 16.73 8.32
CA CYS A 121 -8.88 16.97 7.57
C CYS A 121 -9.60 15.66 7.25
N LEU A 122 -10.93 15.66 7.21
CA LEU A 122 -11.74 14.48 6.85
C LEU A 122 -11.45 13.97 5.43
N ASN A 123 -11.22 14.88 4.48
CA ASN A 123 -10.94 14.58 3.09
C ASN A 123 -10.05 15.67 2.45
N VAL A 124 -9.76 15.52 1.16
CA VAL A 124 -8.91 16.47 0.41
C VAL A 124 -9.53 17.86 0.23
N ALA A 125 -10.85 18.00 0.37
CA ALA A 125 -11.54 19.28 0.36
C ALA A 125 -11.46 19.92 1.75
N CYS A 126 -10.24 20.24 2.18
CA CYS A 126 -10.00 20.81 3.50
C CYS A 126 -10.32 22.31 3.52
N THR A 127 -11.35 22.69 4.28
CA THR A 127 -11.71 24.09 4.54
C THR A 127 -11.24 24.57 5.92
N THR A 128 -11.14 23.66 6.90
CA THR A 128 -10.66 23.95 8.25
C THR A 128 -9.93 22.73 8.81
N ALA A 129 -8.81 22.97 9.49
CA ALA A 129 -8.09 21.95 10.25
C ALA A 129 -8.97 21.39 11.38
N GLN A 130 -8.93 20.09 11.59
CA GLN A 130 -9.55 19.39 12.72
C GLN A 130 -8.39 18.91 13.58
N VAL A 131 -8.03 19.74 14.56
CA VAL A 131 -7.13 19.33 15.63
C VAL A 131 -7.98 18.56 16.61
N ASP A 132 -7.77 17.25 16.71
CA ASP A 132 -8.25 16.50 17.87
C ASP A 132 -7.46 17.04 19.07
N ASP A 133 -8.10 17.88 19.88
CA ASP A 133 -7.59 18.30 21.19
C ASP A 133 -7.57 17.06 22.09
N THR A 134 -6.44 16.39 22.20
CA THR A 134 -6.22 15.38 23.25
C THR A 134 -4.75 15.27 23.64
#